data_AF-A0A2X1YVI0-F1
#
_entry.id   AF-A0A2X1YVI0-F1
#
_cell.length_a   1.000
_cell.length_b   1.000
_cell.length_c   1.000
_cell.angle_alpha   90.00
_cell.angle_beta   90.00
_cell.angle_gamma   90.00
#
_symmetry.space_group_name_H-M   'P 1'
#
loop_
_entity.id
_entity.type
_entity.pdbx_description
1 polymer ?
#
loop_
_entity_poly.entity_id
_entity_poly.type
_entity_poly.pdbx_seq_one_letter_code
_entity_poly.pdbx_strand_id
1 'polypeptide(L)'
;MEEMKIPLDPKLDGPSNASKYYKKYSKLKNAAVFLSEQIEIGKSEVEYLESILLNIDFAETPDEIDELYEELEKEGYLKKKKK
;
A
#
# COMPACT_ATOMS: atom_id res chain seq x y z
N MET A 1 -26.96 14.48 23.88
CA MET A 1 -25.97 13.39 24.00
C MET A 1 -26.75 12.11 24.07
N GLU A 2 -26.47 11.18 23.15
CA GLU A 2 -27.09 9.85 23.19
C GLU A 2 -26.33 8.96 24.17
N GLU A 3 -27.05 8.12 24.90
CA GLU A 3 -26.44 7.12 25.76
C GLU A 3 -25.79 6.02 24.92
N MET A 4 -24.50 5.77 25.16
CA MET A 4 -23.73 4.72 24.51
C MET A 4 -23.30 3.67 25.52
N LYS A 5 -23.57 2.40 25.22
CA LYS A 5 -23.08 1.27 26.01
C LYS A 5 -21.71 0.82 25.51
N ILE A 6 -20.68 0.95 26.34
CA ILE A 6 -19.32 0.47 26.04
C ILE A 6 -19.17 -0.93 26.63
N PRO A 7 -18.90 -1.97 25.81
CA PRO A 7 -18.69 -3.31 26.34
C PRO A 7 -17.37 -3.37 27.11
N LEU A 8 -17.43 -3.88 28.33
CA LEU A 8 -16.26 -4.06 29.18
C LEU A 8 -15.91 -5.55 29.25
N ASP A 9 -14.62 -5.82 29.36
CA ASP A 9 -14.12 -7.13 29.74
C ASP A 9 -14.30 -7.29 31.25
N PRO A 10 -15.13 -8.23 31.73
CA PRO A 10 -15.42 -8.40 33.15
C PRO A 10 -14.21 -8.89 33.95
N LYS A 11 -13.15 -9.36 33.27
CA LYS A 11 -11.90 -9.78 33.91
C LYS A 11 -10.94 -8.61 34.15
N LEU A 12 -11.24 -7.43 33.63
CA LEU A 12 -10.40 -6.23 33.73
C LEU A 12 -11.10 -5.18 34.60
N ASP A 13 -10.31 -4.40 35.34
CA ASP A 13 -10.81 -3.21 36.01
C ASP A 13 -11.14 -2.08 35.02
N GLY A 14 -11.80 -1.03 35.50
CA GLY A 14 -12.21 0.12 34.68
C GLY A 14 -11.02 0.76 33.94
N PRO A 15 -9.93 1.13 34.63
CA PRO A 15 -8.74 1.70 33.99
C PRO A 15 -8.11 0.78 32.94
N SER A 16 -8.03 -0.54 33.17
CA SER A 16 -7.48 -1.49 32.18
C SER A 16 -8.37 -1.64 30.96
N ASN A 17 -9.70 -1.64 31.13
CA ASN A 17 -10.64 -1.59 30.02
C ASN A 17 -10.45 -0.32 29.17
N ALA A 18 -10.34 0.84 29.81
CA ALA A 18 -10.06 2.10 29.11
C ALA A 18 -8.72 2.04 28.36
N SER A 19 -7.64 1.57 29.01
CA SER A 19 -6.32 1.41 28.38
C SER A 19 -6.34 0.48 27.17
N LYS A 20 -7.11 -0.62 27.22
CA LYS A 20 -7.31 -1.55 26.09
C LYS A 20 -7.92 -0.84 24.89
N TYR A 21 -8.94 -0.01 25.11
CA TYR A 21 -9.54 0.81 24.04
C TYR A 21 -8.59 1.85 23.48
N TYR A 22 -7.82 2.55 24.33
CA TYR A 22 -6.80 3.49 23.88
C TYR A 22 -5.72 2.82 23.03
N LYS A 23 -5.22 1.65 23.45
CA LYS A 23 -4.23 0.88 22.66
C LYS A 23 -4.80 0.46 21.31
N LYS A 24 -6.06 -0.01 21.28
CA LYS A 24 -6.74 -0.38 20.03
C LYS A 24 -6.89 0.84 19.11
N TYR A 25 -7.34 1.96 19.65
CA TYR A 25 -7.45 3.21 18.91
C TYR A 25 -6.10 3.64 18.32
N SER A 26 -5.05 3.71 19.12
CA SER A 26 -3.72 4.12 18.64
C SER A 26 -3.19 3.19 17.56
N LYS A 27 -3.38 1.87 17.71
CA LYS A 27 -3.00 0.89 16.67
C LYS A 27 -3.76 1.13 15.37
N LEU A 28 -5.08 1.32 15.44
CA LEU A 28 -5.91 1.56 14.26
C LEU A 28 -5.61 2.92 13.60
N LYS A 29 -5.35 3.96 14.40
CA LYS A 29 -4.93 5.26 13.90
C LYS A 29 -3.63 5.17 13.11
N ASN A 30 -2.61 4.51 13.67
CA ASN A 30 -1.33 4.34 12.98
C ASN A 30 -1.48 3.48 11.72
N ALA A 31 -2.27 2.41 11.79
CA ALA A 31 -2.58 1.58 10.63
C ALA A 31 -3.30 2.37 9.53
N ALA A 32 -4.25 3.24 9.89
CA ALA A 32 -4.97 4.06 8.92
C ALA A 32 -4.02 5.02 8.18
N VAL A 33 -3.08 5.67 8.89
CA VAL A 33 -2.08 6.55 8.26
C VAL A 33 -1.19 5.78 7.29
N PHE A 34 -0.65 4.64 7.74
CA PHE A 34 0.20 3.79 6.90
C PHE A 34 -0.54 3.26 5.67
N LEU A 35 -1.77 2.77 5.85
CA LEU A 35 -2.56 2.23 4.75
C LEU A 35 -2.93 3.30 3.72
N SER A 36 -3.22 4.53 4.14
CA SER A 36 -3.46 5.63 3.22
C SER A 36 -2.25 5.89 2.32
N GLU A 37 -1.03 5.89 2.88
CA GLU A 37 0.20 6.05 2.10
C GLU A 37 0.41 4.88 1.13
N GLN A 38 0.21 3.64 1.59
CA GLN A 38 0.34 2.46 0.73
C GLN A 38 -0.68 2.42 -0.41
N ILE A 39 -1.90 2.91 -0.18
CA ILE A 39 -2.92 3.02 -1.23
C ILE A 39 -2.47 4.00 -2.31
N GLU A 40 -1.92 5.15 -1.95
CA GLU A 40 -1.44 6.13 -2.93
C GLU A 40 -0.19 5.65 -3.69
N ILE A 41 0.71 4.93 -3.02
CA ILE A 41 1.83 4.25 -3.69
C ILE A 41 1.31 3.24 -4.69
N GLY A 42 0.37 2.37 -4.29
CA GLY A 42 -0.20 1.35 -5.17
C GLY A 42 -0.95 1.93 -6.36
N LYS A 43 -1.64 3.06 -6.19
CA LYS A 43 -2.28 3.76 -7.32
C LYS A 43 -1.25 4.30 -8.31
N SER A 44 -0.22 4.97 -7.80
CA SER A 44 0.88 5.48 -8.64
C SER A 44 1.58 4.35 -9.40
N GLU A 45 1.76 3.19 -8.75
CA GLU A 45 2.33 2.00 -9.36
C GLU A 45 1.44 1.43 -10.48
N VAL A 46 0.12 1.38 -10.26
CA VAL A 46 -0.85 0.99 -11.30
C VAL A 46 -0.78 1.94 -12.50
N GLU A 47 -0.81 3.25 -12.26
CA GLU A 47 -0.71 4.26 -13.33
C GLU A 47 0.60 4.13 -14.12
N TYR A 48 1.71 3.88 -13.43
CA TYR A 48 3.00 3.62 -14.08
C TYR A 48 2.93 2.38 -14.98
N LEU A 49 2.43 1.25 -14.47
CA LEU A 49 2.34 0.01 -15.25
C LEU A 49 1.37 0.12 -16.42
N GLU A 50 0.30 0.90 -16.29
CA GLU A 50 -0.59 1.23 -17.41
C GLU A 50 0.12 2.06 -18.49
N SER A 51 1.00 2.99 -18.10
CA SER A 51 1.82 3.74 -19.06
C SER A 51 2.83 2.85 -19.79
N ILE A 52 3.40 1.86 -19.09
CA ILE A 52 4.30 0.86 -19.67
C ILE A 52 3.54 0.02 -20.70
N LEU A 53 2.32 -0.43 -20.38
CA LEU A 53 1.48 -1.18 -21.32
C LEU A 53 1.19 -0.36 -22.59
N LEU A 54 0.86 0.92 -22.43
CA LEU A 54 0.61 1.82 -23.54
C LEU A 54 1.85 2.02 -24.42
N ASN A 55 3.04 2.14 -23.81
CA ASN A 55 4.30 2.24 -24.54
C ASN A 55 4.58 0.97 -25.35
N ILE A 56 4.26 -0.21 -24.82
CA ILE A 56 4.37 -1.48 -25.56
C ILE A 56 3.43 -1.48 -26.77
N ASP A 57 2.18 -1.04 -26.59
CA ASP A 57 1.18 -1.02 -27.68
C ASP A 57 1.56 -0.05 -28.82
N PHE A 58 2.27 1.03 -28.51
CA PHE A 58 2.71 2.03 -29.48
C PHE A 58 4.14 1.85 -29.99
N ALA A 59 4.92 0.92 -29.43
CA ALA A 59 6.28 0.68 -29.89
C ALA A 59 6.26 0.22 -31.36
N GLU A 60 7.00 0.93 -32.21
CA GLU A 60 7.10 0.63 -33.64
C GLU A 60 8.39 -0.15 -33.95
N THR A 61 9.37 -0.11 -33.05
CA THR A 61 10.68 -0.72 -33.25
C THR A 61 11.08 -1.68 -32.12
N PRO A 62 11.92 -2.70 -32.43
CA PRO A 62 12.48 -3.58 -31.40
C PRO A 62 13.35 -2.83 -30.37
N ASP A 63 14.05 -1.78 -30.78
CA ASP A 63 14.95 -1.02 -29.91
C ASP A 63 14.16 -0.28 -28.80
N GLU A 64 12.98 0.26 -29.11
CA GLU A 64 12.08 0.88 -28.10
C GLU A 64 11.62 -0.13 -27.04
N ILE A 65 11.39 -1.38 -27.45
CA ILE A 65 11.05 -2.47 -26.53
C ILE A 65 12.26 -2.85 -25.66
N ASP A 66 13.46 -2.89 -26.23
CA ASP A 66 14.68 -3.20 -25.47
C ASP A 66 14.99 -2.12 -24.43
N GLU A 67 14.78 -0.83 -24.74
CA GLU A 67 14.91 0.28 -23.78
C GLU A 67 13.93 0.12 -22.61
N LEU A 68 12.68 -0.27 -22.90
CA LEU A 68 11.66 -0.53 -21.89
C LEU A 68 12.06 -1.70 -20.96
N TYR A 69 12.63 -2.77 -21.51
CA TYR A 69 13.19 -3.86 -20.71
C TYR A 69 14.29 -3.38 -19.78
N GLU A 70 15.21 -2.54 -20.26
CA GLU A 70 16.26 -1.96 -19.42
C GLU A 70 15.71 -1.08 -18.30
N GLU A 71 14.66 -0.29 -18.58
CA GLU A 71 13.98 0.53 -17.57
C GLU A 71 13.38 -0.35 -16.47
N LEU A 72 12.59 -1.35 -16.85
CA LEU A 72 11.94 -2.27 -15.91
C LEU A 72 12.96 -3.11 -15.11
N GLU A 73 14.14 -3.40 -15.68
CA GLU A 73 15.25 -4.03 -14.95
C GLU A 73 15.91 -3.08 -13.93
N LYS A 74 16.01 -1.78 -14.24
CA LYS A 74 16.57 -0.75 -13.33
C LYS A 74 15.62 -0.48 -12.17
N GLU A 75 14.32 -0.36 -12.44
CA GLU A 75 13.28 -0.17 -11.44
C GLU A 75 13.01 -1.45 -10.61
N GLY A 76 13.57 -2.58 -11.04
CA GLY A 76 13.53 -3.84 -10.29
C GLY A 76 12.28 -4.70 -10.51
N TYR A 77 11.42 -4.31 -11.45
CA TYR A 77 10.29 -5.12 -11.91
C TYR A 77 10.77 -6.38 -12.65
N LEU A 78 11.88 -6.28 -13.38
CA LEU A 78 12.49 -7.40 -14.09
C LEU A 78 13.86 -7.76 -13.52
N LYS A 79 14.19 -9.05 -13.58
CA LYS A 79 15.53 -9.52 -13.26
C LYS A 79 16.42 -9.39 -14.48
N LYS A 80 17.60 -8.80 -14.30
CA LYS A 80 18.65 -8.79 -15.33
C LYS A 80 18.86 -10.19 -15.89
N LYS A 81 18.69 -10.34 -17.21
CA LYS A 81 19.05 -11.60 -17.88
C LYS A 81 20.52 -11.92 -17.58
N LYS A 82 20.77 -13.10 -17.03
CA LYS A 82 22.13 -13.65 -16.96
C LYS A 82 22.57 -13.91 -18.40
N LYS A 83 23.68 -13.29 -18.80
CA LYS A 83 24.37 -13.56 -20.07
C LYS A 83 24.64 -15.05 -20.24
#